data_AF-A0A966NAI3-F1
#
_entry.id   AF-A0A966NAI3-F1
#
_cell.length_a   1.000
_cell.length_b   1.000
_cell.length_c   1.000
_cell.angle_alpha   90.00
_cell.angle_beta   90.00
_cell.angle_gamma   90.00
#
_symmetry.space_group_name_H-M   'P 1'
#
loop_
_entity.id
_entity.type
_entity.pdbx_description
1 polymer ?
#
loop_
_entity_poly.entity_id
_entity_poly.type
_entity_poly.pdbx_seq_one_letter_code
_entity_poly.pdbx_strand_id
1 'polypeptide(L)' 'MTNDRLIPYQPLDLAEPADLVAEIRKRRGGQLINLDRMLLHSEPVARGWNHFIGNVRQQLSLDPKLRELGMCG' A
#
# COMPACT_ATOMS: atom_id res chain seq x y z
N MET A 1 6.49 14.06 -25.38
CA MET A 1 7.23 12.83 -25.04
C MET A 1 6.69 12.34 -23.71
N THR A 2 5.71 11.44 -23.73
CA THR A 2 5.24 10.75 -22.52
C THR A 2 6.34 9.77 -22.09
N ASN A 3 6.76 9.86 -20.83
CA ASN A 3 7.77 8.96 -20.29
C ASN A 3 7.12 7.60 -20.02
N ASP A 4 7.10 6.72 -21.03
CA ASP A 4 6.48 5.38 -21.02
C ASP A 4 7.04 4.41 -19.95
N ARG A 5 8.03 4.84 -19.17
CA ARG A 5 8.59 4.07 -18.04
C ARG A 5 7.80 4.23 -16.74
N LEU A 6 6.81 5.13 -16.67
CA LEU A 6 6.04 5.38 -15.46
C LEU A 6 4.71 4.62 -15.49
N ILE A 7 4.44 3.87 -14.43
CA ILE A 7 3.11 3.30 -14.18
C ILE A 7 2.18 4.48 -13.85
N PRO A 8 1.08 4.69 -14.60
CA PRO A 8 0.14 5.77 -14.30
C PRO A 8 -0.51 5.53 -12.94
N TYR A 9 -0.86 6.57 -12.20
CA TYR A 9 -1.55 6.39 -10.92
C TYR A 9 -3.03 6.09 -11.14
N GLN A 10 -3.56 5.09 -10.43
CA GLN A 10 -5.02 4.94 -10.29
C GLN A 10 -5.64 6.20 -9.67
N PRO A 11 -6.91 6.52 -9.93
CA PRO A 11 -7.56 7.71 -9.37
C PRO A 11 -7.65 7.65 -7.83
N LEU A 12 -7.72 8.81 -7.17
CA LEU A 12 -7.77 8.88 -5.69
C LEU A 12 -9.10 8.35 -5.14
N ASP A 13 -10.17 8.53 -5.90
CA ASP A 13 -11.53 8.10 -5.63
C ASP A 13 -11.83 6.69 -6.17
N LEU A 14 -10.79 5.92 -6.57
CA LEU A 14 -10.95 4.52 -6.96
C LEU A 14 -11.78 3.77 -5.90
N ALA A 15 -12.85 3.13 -6.34
CA ALA A 15 -13.80 2.42 -5.48
C ALA A 15 -13.72 0.90 -5.62
N GLU A 16 -13.10 0.39 -6.69
CA GLU A 16 -12.99 -1.04 -6.96
C GLU A 16 -11.51 -1.47 -7.03
N PRO A 17 -11.13 -2.62 -6.45
CA PRO A 17 -11.96 -3.54 -5.66
C PRO A 17 -12.32 -2.95 -4.28
N ALA A 18 -13.61 -2.94 -3.94
CA ALA A 18 -14.12 -2.19 -2.79
C ALA A 18 -13.56 -2.66 -1.43
N ASP A 19 -13.41 -3.97 -1.24
CA ASP A 19 -12.86 -4.55 -0.01
C ASP A 19 -11.40 -4.13 0.19
N LEU A 20 -10.56 -4.32 -0.83
CA LEU A 20 -9.14 -4.02 -0.77
C LEU A 20 -8.88 -2.52 -0.63
N VAL A 21 -9.60 -1.69 -1.39
CA VAL A 21 -9.48 -0.23 -1.30
C VAL A 21 -9.88 0.24 0.10
N ALA A 22 -10.98 -0.29 0.68
CA ALA A 22 -11.41 0.07 2.02
C ALA A 22 -10.37 -0.34 3.08
N GLU A 23 -9.78 -1.53 2.97
CA GLU A 23 -8.70 -1.99 3.86
C GLU A 23 -7.48 -1.07 3.81
N ILE A 24 -7.02 -0.74 2.60
CA ILE A 24 -5.87 0.16 2.40
C ILE A 24 -6.17 1.54 2.98
N ARG A 25 -7.34 2.12 2.69
CA ARG A 25 -7.77 3.41 3.23
C ARG A 25 -7.82 3.39 4.76
N LYS A 26 -8.38 2.34 5.37
CA LYS A 26 -8.44 2.18 6.83
C LYS A 26 -7.04 2.21 7.46
N ARG A 27 -6.05 1.56 6.84
CA ARG A 27 -4.66 1.57 7.33
C ARG A 27 -3.98 2.93 7.17
N ARG A 28 -4.32 3.67 6.11
CA ARG A 28 -3.66 4.94 5.73
C ARG A 28 -4.30 6.21 6.30
N GLY A 29 -5.41 6.09 7.04
CA GLY A 29 -6.15 7.26 7.55
C GLY A 29 -7.09 7.89 6.52
N GLY A 30 -7.58 7.09 5.56
CA GLY A 30 -8.68 7.46 4.67
C GLY A 30 -8.30 7.75 3.22
N GLN A 31 -7.02 7.92 2.90
CA GLN A 31 -6.56 8.23 1.53
C GLN A 31 -5.54 7.23 1.01
N LEU A 32 -5.57 7.01 -0.31
CA LEU A 32 -4.57 6.22 -1.02
C LEU A 32 -3.32 7.07 -1.28
N ILE A 33 -2.15 6.56 -0.93
CA ILE A 33 -0.88 7.19 -1.33
C ILE A 33 -0.47 6.75 -2.74
N ASN A 34 0.52 7.43 -3.33
CA ASN A 34 1.01 7.13 -4.68
C ASN A 34 1.39 5.66 -4.88
N LEU A 35 2.04 5.04 -3.89
CA LEU A 35 2.40 3.61 -3.96
C LEU A 35 1.15 2.72 -4.04
N ASP A 36 0.15 2.95 -3.17
CA ASP A 36 -1.08 2.18 -3.16
C ASP A 36 -1.77 2.28 -4.53
N ARG A 37 -1.80 3.50 -5.12
CA ARG A 37 -2.36 3.78 -6.46
C ARG A 37 -1.60 3.12 -7.61
N MET A 38 -0.31 2.82 -7.45
CA MET A 38 0.46 2.04 -8.42
C MET A 38 0.21 0.54 -8.27
N LEU A 39 0.14 0.04 -7.03
CA LEU A 39 -0.07 -1.38 -6.77
C LEU A 39 -1.47 -1.85 -7.19
N LEU A 40 -2.48 -0.97 -7.09
CA LEU A 40 -3.86 -1.25 -7.46
C LEU A 40 -4.08 -1.54 -8.96
N HIS A 41 -3.04 -1.44 -9.82
CA HIS A 41 -3.07 -2.05 -11.15
C HIS A 41 -3.10 -3.58 -11.12
N SER A 42 -2.71 -4.19 -10.01
CA SER A 42 -2.79 -5.63 -9.79
C SER A 42 -3.30 -5.91 -8.38
N GLU A 43 -4.58 -6.29 -8.29
CA GLU A 43 -5.21 -6.69 -7.03
C GLU A 43 -4.40 -7.71 -6.21
N PRO A 44 -3.93 -8.86 -6.75
CA PRO A 44 -3.21 -9.85 -5.95
C PRO A 44 -1.91 -9.28 -5.36
N VAL A 45 -1.22 -8.40 -6.09
CA VAL A 45 0.00 -7.73 -5.61
C VAL A 45 -0.34 -6.72 -4.52
N ALA A 46 -1.34 -5.86 -4.75
CA ALA A 46 -1.78 -4.87 -3.78
C ALA A 46 -2.26 -5.52 -2.46
N ARG A 47 -3.00 -6.63 -2.55
CA ARG A 47 -3.46 -7.39 -1.38
C ARG A 47 -2.30 -8.00 -0.59
N GLY A 48 -1.36 -8.66 -1.28
CA GLY A 48 -0.16 -9.22 -0.65
C GLY A 48 0.69 -8.16 0.03
N TRP A 49 0.92 -7.03 -0.65
CA TRP A 49 1.65 -5.90 -0.09
C TRP A 49 0.93 -5.29 1.13
N ASN A 50 -0.40 -5.17 1.06
CA ASN A 50 -1.22 -4.62 2.13
C ASN A 50 -1.05 -5.43 3.43
N HIS A 51 -1.11 -6.76 3.30
CA HIS A 51 -0.96 -7.70 4.41
C HIS A 51 0.47 -7.72 4.95
N PHE A 52 1.48 -7.81 4.07
CA PHE A 52 2.89 -7.86 4.47
C PHE A 52 3.29 -6.65 5.32
N ILE A 53 3.02 -5.42 4.85
CA ILE A 53 3.38 -4.20 5.58
C ILE A 53 2.56 -4.06 6.87
N GLY A 54 1.31 -4.51 6.88
CA GLY A 54 0.50 -4.60 8.11
C GLY A 54 1.18 -5.46 9.18
N ASN A 55 1.63 -6.65 8.80
CA ASN A 55 2.31 -7.58 9.70
C ASN A 55 3.67 -7.04 10.16
N VAL A 56 4.47 -6.46 9.27
CA VAL A 56 5.75 -5.84 9.61
C VAL A 56 5.56 -4.75 10.68
N ARG A 57 4.52 -3.94 10.57
CA ARG A 57 4.24 -2.85 11.52
C ARG A 57 3.72 -3.34 12.86
N GLN A 58 2.83 -4.34 12.85
CA GLN A 58 2.00 -4.65 14.03
C GLN A 58 2.35 -5.99 14.70
N GLN A 59 2.83 -6.98 13.95
CA GLN A 59 2.92 -8.37 14.41
C GLN A 59 4.35 -8.86 14.66
N LEU A 60 5.38 -8.07 14.36
CA LEU A 60 6.75 -8.44 14.71
C LEU A 60 6.95 -8.37 16.23
N SER A 61 7.66 -9.34 16.80
CA SER A 61 8.05 -9.34 18.22
C SER A 61 9.12 -8.29 18.57
N LEU A 62 9.73 -7.68 17.56
CA LEU A 62 10.75 -6.64 17.71
C LEU A 62 10.18 -5.38 18.36
N ASP A 63 11.03 -4.67 19.11
CA ASP A 63 10.73 -3.34 19.64
C ASP A 63 10.38 -2.36 18.49
N PRO A 64 9.40 -1.45 18.66
CA PRO A 64 9.04 -0.45 17.65
C PRO A 64 10.23 0.24 16.97
N LYS A 65 11.30 0.60 17.71
CA LYS A 65 12.48 1.25 17.11
C LYS A 65 13.22 0.36 16.12
N LEU A 66 13.24 -0.96 16.35
CA LEU A 66 13.88 -1.92 15.46
C LEU A 66 13.02 -2.23 14.23
N ARG A 67 11.69 -2.13 14.33
CA ARG A 67 10.79 -2.29 13.18
C ARG A 67 11.01 -1.22 12.12
N GLU A 68 11.38 -0.01 12.53
CA GLU A 68 11.67 1.09 11.61
C GLU A 68 12.82 0.76 10.64
N LEU A 69 13.82 0.00 11.06
CA LEU A 69 14.92 -0.43 10.17
C LEU A 69 14.42 -1.28 9.00
N GLY A 70 13.36 -2.05 9.17
CA GLY A 70 12.75 -2.85 8.10
C GLY A 70 11.82 -2.07 7.17
N MET A 71 11.47 -0.82 7.51
CA MET A 71 10.52 0.01 6.75
C MET A 71 11.16 1.24 6.12
N CYS A 72 12.14 1.83 6.80
CA CYS A 72 12.80 3.08 6.46
C CYS A 72 14.26 2.89 6.04
N GLY A 73 14.73 1.64 5.98
CA GLY A 73 16.06 1.26 5.48
C GLY A 73 16.18 1.31 3.97
#